data_AF-A0A317XJ72-F1
#
_entry.id   AF-A0A317XJ72-F1
#
_cell.length_a   1.000
_cell.length_b   1.000
_cell.length_c   1.000
_cell.angle_alpha   90.00
_cell.angle_beta   90.00
_cell.angle_gamma   90.00
#
_symmetry.space_group_name_H-M   'P 1'
#
loop_
_entity.id
_entity.type
_entity.pdbx_description
1 polymer ?
#
loop_
_entity_poly.entity_id
_entity_poly.type
_entity_poly.pdbx_seq_one_letter_code
_entity_poly.pdbx_strand_id
1 'polypeptide(L)' 'MVSFNCDGCGDVVKKPKLLQHFNRCWAPVTCLDCSKQFNSPDEFKPHNTCVSEAEKYERSVYRGPK' A
#
# COMPACT_ATOMS: atom_id res chain seq x y z
N MET A 1 -10.66 0.30 -4.80
CA MET A 1 -9.82 1.51 -4.67
C MET A 1 -9.11 1.42 -3.33
N VAL A 2 -7.79 1.54 -3.33
CA VAL A 2 -6.98 1.37 -2.12
C VAL A 2 -7.05 2.60 -1.22
N SER A 3 -7.12 2.39 0.09
CA SER A 3 -7.17 3.42 1.12
C SER A 3 -5.85 3.44 1.89
N PHE A 4 -5.35 4.65 2.18
CA PHE A 4 -4.13 4.85 2.95
C PHE A 4 -4.45 5.66 4.20
N ASN A 5 -3.83 5.32 5.31
CA ASN A 5 -3.85 6.07 6.55
C ASN A 5 -2.57 6.90 6.66
N CYS A 6 -2.69 8.20 6.92
CA CYS A 6 -1.53 9.03 7.19
C CYS A 6 -1.20 9.02 8.68
N ASP A 7 0.04 8.69 9.05
CA ASP A 7 0.44 8.63 10.46
C ASP A 7 0.58 10.02 11.09
N GLY A 8 0.98 11.02 10.30
CA GLY A 8 1.15 12.40 10.80
C GLY A 8 -0.16 13.15 11.01
N CYS A 9 -1.19 12.80 10.23
CA CYS A 9 -2.46 13.51 10.21
C CYS A 9 -3.62 12.67 10.82
N GLY A 10 -3.48 11.35 10.92
CA GLY A 10 -4.54 10.43 11.37
C GLY A 10 -5.70 10.25 10.39
N ASP A 11 -5.62 10.87 9.21
CA ASP A 11 -6.65 10.88 8.19
C ASP A 11 -6.51 9.72 7.20
N VAL A 12 -7.67 9.20 6.75
CA VAL A 12 -7.73 8.17 5.70
C VAL A 12 -7.88 8.83 4.34
N VAL A 13 -6.84 8.73 3.52
CA VAL A 13 -6.70 9.38 2.22
C VAL A 13 -6.84 8.35 1.10
N LYS A 14 -7.66 8.69 0.09
CA LYS A 14 -7.80 7.90 -1.13
C LYS A 14 -6.69 8.23 -2.12
N LYS A 15 -6.30 7.25 -2.94
CA LYS A 15 -5.20 7.37 -3.91
C LYS A 15 -5.16 8.64 -4.79
N PRO A 16 -6.26 9.14 -5.39
CA PRO A 16 -6.19 10.37 -6.21
C PRO A 16 -5.78 11.61 -5.41
N LYS A 17 -6.05 11.65 -4.10
CA LYS A 17 -5.68 12.76 -3.21
C LYS A 17 -4.42 12.50 -2.40
N LEU A 18 -3.89 11.28 -2.42
CA LEU A 18 -2.73 10.88 -1.63
C LEU A 18 -1.47 11.67 -2.02
N LEU A 19 -1.24 11.88 -3.32
CA LEU A 19 -0.09 12.67 -3.80
C LEU A 19 -0.11 14.11 -3.26
N GLN A 20 -1.28 14.75 -3.27
CA GLN A 20 -1.45 16.09 -2.73
C GLN A 20 -1.27 16.10 -1.21
N HIS A 21 -1.87 15.12 -0.52
CA HIS A 21 -1.75 15.01 0.93
C HIS A 21 -0.30 14.75 1.37
N PHE A 22 0.41 13.86 0.68
CA PHE A 22 1.81 13.53 0.96
C PHE A 22 2.72 14.75 0.79
N ASN A 23 2.52 15.55 -0.27
CA ASN A 23 3.23 16.82 -0.47
C ASN A 23 2.97 17.88 0.62
N ARG A 24 1.90 17.72 1.43
CA ARG A 24 1.56 18.64 2.51
C ARG A 24 1.95 18.11 3.90
N CYS A 25 1.65 16.85 4.20
CA CYS A 25 1.85 16.25 5.53
C CYS A 25 3.29 15.72 5.67
N TRP A 26 3.99 15.40 4.57
CA TRP A 26 5.38 14.86 4.56
C TRP A 26 5.59 13.70 5.54
N ALA A 27 4.51 12.97 5.79
CA ALA A 27 4.41 11.93 6.78
C ALA A 27 4.27 10.56 6.09
N PRO A 28 4.71 9.49 6.76
CA PRO A 28 4.54 8.15 6.23
C PRO A 28 3.06 7.78 6.14
N VAL A 29 2.70 7.06 5.07
CA VAL A 29 1.33 6.61 4.81
C VAL A 29 1.28 5.09 4.83
N THR A 30 0.35 4.52 5.58
CA THR A 30 0.17 3.08 5.70
C THR A 30 -1.01 2.65 4.87
N CYS A 31 -0.83 1.70 3.95
CA CYS A 31 -1.97 1.12 3.27
C CYS A 31 -2.76 0.24 4.24
N LEU A 32 -4.07 0.47 4.34
CA LEU A 32 -4.93 -0.27 5.27
C LEU A 32 -5.26 -1.69 4.81
N ASP A 33 -5.02 -1.99 3.53
CA ASP A 33 -5.40 -3.27 2.92
C ASP A 33 -4.25 -4.29 2.96
N CYS A 34 -3.00 -3.83 2.83
CA CYS A 34 -1.80 -4.68 2.94
C CYS A 34 -0.94 -4.36 4.17
N SER A 35 -1.36 -3.43 5.02
CA SER A 35 -0.63 -2.97 6.22
C SER A 35 0.82 -2.53 5.95
N LYS A 36 1.14 -2.16 4.70
CA LYS A 36 2.48 -1.70 4.30
C LYS A 36 2.59 -0.19 4.51
N GLN A 37 3.63 0.22 5.24
CA GLN A 37 3.98 1.63 5.40
C GLN A 37 4.83 2.10 4.21
N PHE A 38 4.52 3.28 3.70
CA PHE A 38 5.19 3.92 2.58
C PHE A 38 5.67 5.31 3.01
N ASN A 39 6.97 5.54 2.86
CA ASN A 39 7.62 6.78 3.27
C ASN A 39 7.96 7.67 2.06
N SER A 40 7.76 7.15 0.85
CA SER A 40 8.14 7.81 -0.39
C SER A 40 7.02 7.73 -1.43
N PRO A 41 6.82 8.79 -2.25
CA PRO A 41 5.79 8.83 -3.26
C PRO A 41 6.02 7.86 -4.41
N ASP A 42 7.27 7.48 -4.66
CA ASP A 42 7.64 6.46 -5.63
C ASP A 42 7.19 5.06 -5.25
N GLU A 43 6.95 4.77 -3.97
CA GLU A 43 6.54 3.43 -3.54
C GLU A 43 5.02 3.24 -3.58
N PHE A 44 4.24 4.26 -3.20
CA PHE A 44 2.77 4.17 -3.23
C PHE A 44 2.15 4.54 -4.59
N LYS A 45 2.86 5.27 -5.47
CA LYS A 45 2.42 5.52 -6.86
C LYS A 45 2.13 4.23 -7.64
N PRO A 46 3.08 3.27 -7.73
CA PRO A 46 2.84 2.01 -8.41
C PRO A 46 1.91 1.07 -7.61
N HIS A 47 1.63 1.35 -6.34
CA HIS A 47 0.76 0.55 -5.48
C HIS A 47 -0.73 0.68 -5.83
N ASN A 48 -1.14 0.22 -7.02
CA ASN A 48 -2.53 0.28 -7.53
C ASN A 48 -3.36 -0.94 -7.15
N THR A 49 -2.69 -2.07 -6.97
CA THR A 49 -3.23 -3.33 -6.49
C THR A 49 -2.48 -3.65 -5.21
N CYS A 50 -3.20 -3.73 -4.08
CA CYS A 50 -2.67 -4.50 -2.97
C CYS A 50 -2.60 -5.94 -3.49
N VAL A 51 -1.37 -6.38 -3.80
CA VAL A 51 -1.06 -7.79 -3.70
C VAL A 51 -1.26 -8.12 -2.23
N SER A 52 -2.48 -8.53 -1.87
CA SER A 52 -2.68 -9.30 -0.65
C SER A 52 -1.75 -10.50 -0.74
N GLU A 53 -1.25 -10.98 0.40
CA GLU A 53 -0.32 -12.11 0.50
C GLU A 53 -0.68 -13.36 -0.34
N ALA A 54 -1.93 -13.49 -0.79
CA ALA A 54 -2.41 -14.48 -1.77
C ALA A 54 -1.53 -14.58 -3.03
N GLU A 55 -1.20 -13.49 -3.72
CA GLU A 55 -0.39 -13.57 -4.95
C GLU A 55 1.09 -13.90 -4.69
N LYS A 56 1.56 -13.76 -3.44
CA LYS A 56 2.92 -14.15 -3.03
C LYS A 56 3.01 -15.64 -2.68
N TYR A 57 1.93 -16.25 -2.20
CA TYR A 57 1.90 -17.67 -1.79
C TYR A 57 1.36 -18.62 -2.89
N GLU A 58 0.62 -18.12 -3.88
CA GLU A 58 0.08 -18.93 -4.97
C GLU A 58 1.09 -19.28 -6.08
N ARG A 59 2.38 -18.92 -5.92
CA ARG A 59 3.46 -19.36 -6.81
C ARG A 59 4.45 -20.34 -6.16
N SER A 60 4.26 -20.67 -4.88
CA SER A 60 5.02 -21.70 -4.16
C SER A 60 4.18 -22.89 -3.70
N VAL A 61 2.99 -23.09 -4.28
CA VAL A 61 2.30 -24.39 -4.28
C VAL A 61 2.37 -25.00 -5.70
N TYR A 62 3.56 -25.03 -6.30
CA TYR A 62 3.83 -26.04 -7.32
C TYR A 62 4.14 -27.33 -6.57
N ARG A 63 3.14 -28.22 -6.54
CA ARG A 63 3.22 -29.55 -5.92
C ARG A 63 4.35 -30.36 -6.57
N GLY A 64 5.45 -30.59 -5.85
CA GLY A 64 5.94 -31.97 -5.75
C GLY A 64 5.09 -32.72 -4.72
N PRO A 65 4.99 -34.08 -4.68
CA PRO A 65 5.82 -35.09 -5.36
C PRO A 65 5.03 -36.24 -6.04
N LYS A 66 5.60 -36.82 -7.10
CA LYS A 66 5.96 -38.25 -7.29
C LYS A 66 6.32 -38.50 -8.76
#